data_AF-A8GP96-F1
#
_entry.id   AF-A8GP96-F1
#
_cell.length_a   1.000
_cell.length_b   1.000
_cell.length_c   1.000
_cell.angle_alpha   90.00
_cell.angle_beta   90.00
_cell.angle_gamma   90.00
#
_symmetry.space_group_name_H-M   'P 1'
#
loop_
_entity.id
_entity.type
_entity.pdbx_description
1 polymer ?
#
loop_
_entity_poly.entity_id
_entity_poly.type
_entity_poly.pdbx_seq_one_letter_code
_entity_poly.pdbx_strand_id
1 'polypeptide(L)'
;MSFHIPKPLALGKPSKNYSWNWSIYKWIKGESVNSFDASSLNWSLIAADLAKLLNELYKIDITDVPIPGTHNFWRVGNLAVYNLEIKSAIKNLKHWVDADKALSVWGKALNSQCNKKPVWIHGDFASSNIIIKNDKLDAVIDFGGMSVGDSACDLVIIWTFLQNAASKVFKEK
;
A
#
# COMPACT_ATOMS: atom_id res chain seq x y z
N MET A 1 -13.09 -7.16 -9.50
CA MET A 1 -11.72 -6.68 -9.79
C MET A 1 -11.31 -7.21 -11.16
N SER A 2 -10.76 -6.36 -12.01
CA SER A 2 -10.21 -6.66 -13.34
C SER A 2 -8.85 -7.36 -13.27
N PHE A 3 -8.18 -7.29 -12.12
CA PHE A 3 -6.86 -7.87 -11.86
C PHE A 3 -6.95 -9.00 -10.84
N HIS A 4 -6.02 -9.95 -10.90
CA HIS A 4 -5.95 -11.02 -9.93
C HIS A 4 -5.54 -10.49 -8.55
N ILE A 5 -6.05 -11.14 -7.51
CA ILE A 5 -5.66 -10.95 -6.13
C ILE A 5 -5.40 -12.33 -5.50
N PRO A 6 -4.65 -12.41 -4.39
CA PRO A 6 -4.41 -13.68 -3.70
C PRO A 6 -5.71 -14.40 -3.35
N LYS A 7 -5.84 -15.65 -3.78
CA LYS A 7 -6.96 -16.51 -3.43
C LYS A 7 -6.54 -17.46 -2.29
N PRO A 8 -7.08 -17.31 -1.07
CA PRO A 8 -6.76 -18.24 0.02
C PRO A 8 -7.23 -19.66 -0.33
N LEU A 9 -6.39 -20.64 -0.04
CA LEU A 9 -6.65 -22.08 -0.21
C LEU A 9 -6.80 -22.80 1.12
N ALA A 10 -6.05 -22.38 2.14
CA ALA A 10 -6.12 -22.96 3.48
C ALA A 10 -5.82 -21.90 4.54
N LEU A 11 -6.46 -22.07 5.70
CA LEU A 11 -6.16 -21.34 6.93
C LEU A 11 -5.64 -22.34 7.96
N GLY A 12 -4.39 -22.18 8.34
CA GLY A 12 -3.74 -22.93 9.40
C GLY A 12 -3.95 -22.31 10.77
N LYS A 13 -3.82 -23.16 11.79
CA LYS A 13 -3.97 -22.78 13.20
C LYS A 13 -2.61 -22.67 13.89
N PRO A 14 -2.52 -21.95 15.03
CA PRO A 14 -1.34 -21.93 15.87
C PRO A 14 -0.92 -23.33 16.31
N SER A 15 0.37 -23.49 16.58
CA SER A 15 0.97 -24.70 17.12
C SER A 15 1.94 -24.34 18.26
N LYS A 16 2.47 -25.36 18.96
CA LYS A 16 3.48 -25.15 20.01
C LYS A 16 4.74 -24.44 19.51
N ASN A 17 5.07 -24.57 18.22
CA ASN A 17 6.27 -23.99 17.61
C ASN A 17 5.99 -22.66 16.90
N TYR A 18 4.72 -22.31 16.67
CA TYR A 18 4.32 -21.09 15.98
C TYR A 18 2.96 -20.62 16.46
N SER A 19 2.93 -19.54 17.22
CA SER A 19 1.74 -19.07 17.95
C SER A 19 0.70 -18.33 17.10
N TRP A 20 0.94 -18.16 15.80
CA TRP A 20 0.09 -17.35 14.94
C TRP A 20 -0.67 -18.21 13.93
N ASN A 21 -1.82 -17.68 13.47
CA ASN A 21 -2.47 -18.22 12.28
C ASN A 21 -1.56 -18.05 11.07
N TRP A 22 -1.66 -18.96 10.11
CA TRP A 22 -0.96 -18.88 8.83
C TRP A 22 -1.92 -19.25 7.70
N SER A 23 -1.63 -18.86 6.47
CA SER A 23 -2.49 -19.13 5.33
C SER A 23 -1.67 -19.59 4.13
N ILE A 24 -2.31 -20.41 3.28
CA ILE A 24 -1.77 -20.79 1.97
C ILE A 24 -2.64 -20.12 0.92
N TYR A 25 -2.00 -19.46 -0.04
CA TYR A 25 -2.67 -18.84 -1.17
C TYR A 25 -2.37 -19.59 -2.47
N LYS A 26 -3.29 -19.50 -3.42
CA LYS A 26 -3.07 -19.98 -4.78
C LYS A 26 -1.94 -19.16 -5.39
N TRP A 27 -0.94 -19.84 -5.94
CA TRP A 27 0.16 -19.20 -6.64
C TRP A 27 -0.34 -18.44 -7.87
N ILE A 28 0.04 -17.17 -7.98
CA ILE A 28 -0.20 -16.33 -9.15
C ILE A 28 1.05 -16.39 -10.03
N LYS A 29 0.89 -16.80 -11.29
CA LYS A 29 2.00 -16.90 -12.25
C LYS A 29 2.32 -15.51 -12.80
N GLY A 30 3.61 -15.19 -12.87
CA GLY A 30 4.13 -13.92 -13.36
C GLY A 30 5.44 -13.60 -12.64
N GLU A 31 5.94 -12.41 -12.87
CA GLU A 31 7.19 -11.92 -12.30
C GLU A 31 6.94 -10.61 -11.55
N SER A 32 7.77 -10.31 -10.54
CA SER A 32 7.71 -8.99 -9.90
C SER A 32 8.01 -7.92 -10.93
N VAL A 33 7.29 -6.80 -10.88
CA VAL A 33 7.58 -5.64 -11.74
C VAL A 33 9.02 -5.13 -11.56
N ASN A 34 9.65 -5.40 -10.40
CA ASN A 34 11.03 -5.00 -10.13
C ASN A 34 12.08 -5.81 -10.92
N SER A 35 11.69 -6.93 -11.54
CA SER A 35 12.57 -7.70 -12.43
C SER A 35 12.70 -7.09 -13.83
N PHE A 36 11.94 -6.03 -14.12
CA PHE A 36 11.85 -5.40 -15.44
C PHE A 36 12.60 -4.07 -15.48
N ASP A 37 13.36 -3.86 -16.56
CA ASP A 37 14.03 -2.60 -16.82
C ASP A 37 13.05 -1.50 -17.24
N ALA A 38 13.44 -0.23 -17.03
CA ALA A 38 12.63 0.93 -17.38
C ALA A 38 12.25 1.03 -18.87
N SER A 39 12.96 0.35 -19.77
CA SER A 39 12.64 0.30 -21.21
C SER A 39 11.79 -0.91 -21.62
N SER A 40 11.59 -1.88 -20.73
CA SER A 40 11.01 -3.18 -21.08
C SER A 40 9.49 -3.24 -21.02
N LEU A 41 8.85 -2.32 -20.29
CA LEU A 41 7.40 -2.27 -20.12
C LEU A 41 6.80 -0.96 -20.62
N ASN A 42 5.52 -1.02 -21.02
CA ASN A 42 4.73 0.18 -21.24
C ASN A 42 4.28 0.76 -19.88
N TRP A 43 5.11 1.58 -19.26
CA TRP A 43 4.85 2.16 -17.94
C TRP A 43 3.60 3.03 -17.87
N SER A 44 3.21 3.67 -18.98
CA SER A 44 1.95 4.42 -19.04
C SER A 44 0.74 3.48 -18.93
N LEU A 45 0.80 2.31 -19.57
CA LEU A 45 -0.25 1.30 -19.43
C LEU A 45 -0.26 0.72 -18.01
N ILE A 46 0.90 0.36 -17.46
CA ILE A 46 1.00 -0.15 -16.08
C ILE A 46 0.44 0.88 -15.08
N ALA A 47 0.78 2.16 -15.22
CA ALA A 47 0.24 3.23 -14.40
C ALA A 47 -1.30 3.36 -14.52
N ALA A 48 -1.84 3.30 -15.73
CA ALA A 48 -3.28 3.34 -15.95
C ALA A 48 -3.99 2.12 -15.32
N ASP A 49 -3.39 0.94 -15.41
CA ASP A 49 -3.92 -0.30 -14.83
C ASP A 49 -3.87 -0.28 -13.29
N LEU A 50 -2.80 0.24 -12.69
CA LEU A 50 -2.71 0.43 -11.24
C LEU A 50 -3.76 1.43 -10.73
N ALA A 51 -3.97 2.55 -11.43
CA ALA A 51 -5.01 3.50 -11.09
C ALA A 51 -6.41 2.87 -11.23
N LYS A 52 -6.64 2.10 -12.30
CA LYS A 52 -7.88 1.34 -12.49
C LYS A 52 -8.13 0.36 -11.34
N LEU A 53 -7.10 -0.36 -10.89
CA LEU A 53 -7.19 -1.29 -9.77
C LEU A 53 -7.64 -0.58 -8.48
N LEU A 54 -7.00 0.53 -8.13
CA LEU A 54 -7.40 1.31 -6.95
C LEU A 54 -8.82 1.86 -7.09
N ASN A 55 -9.19 2.38 -8.26
CA ASN A 55 -10.54 2.85 -8.52
C ASN A 55 -11.61 1.75 -8.41
N GLU A 56 -11.28 0.51 -8.75
CA GLU A 56 -12.18 -0.64 -8.52
C GLU A 56 -12.25 -1.02 -7.05
N LEU A 57 -11.12 -1.02 -6.34
CA LEU A 57 -11.05 -1.27 -4.90
C LEU A 57 -11.89 -0.23 -4.13
N TYR A 58 -11.79 1.04 -4.50
CA TYR A 58 -12.50 2.15 -3.85
C TYR A 58 -14.01 2.13 -4.04
N LYS A 59 -14.52 1.33 -4.99
CA LYS A 59 -15.95 1.16 -5.25
C LYS A 59 -16.55 -0.03 -4.50
N ILE A 60 -15.73 -0.84 -3.85
CA ILE A 60 -16.22 -1.97 -3.04
C ILE A 60 -16.97 -1.40 -1.84
N ASP A 61 -18.11 -2.03 -1.54
CA ASP A 61 -18.93 -1.67 -0.39
C ASP A 61 -18.15 -1.72 0.93
N ILE A 62 -18.37 -0.71 1.76
CA ILE A 62 -17.67 -0.54 3.04
C ILE A 62 -18.58 -0.81 4.25
N THR A 63 -19.69 -1.52 4.06
CA THR A 63 -20.58 -1.91 5.17
C THR A 63 -19.91 -3.01 6.00
N ASP A 64 -20.00 -2.91 7.34
CA ASP A 64 -19.51 -3.91 8.30
C ASP A 64 -18.02 -4.28 8.18
N VAL A 65 -17.21 -3.31 7.78
CA VAL A 65 -15.75 -3.45 7.60
C VAL A 65 -14.97 -3.10 8.86
N PRO A 66 -13.79 -3.72 9.08
CA PRO A 66 -12.94 -3.37 10.22
C PRO A 66 -12.43 -1.92 10.10
N ILE A 67 -12.45 -1.21 11.23
CA ILE A 67 -11.78 0.09 11.38
C ILE A 67 -10.28 -0.10 11.59
N PRO A 68 -9.41 0.88 11.25
CA PRO A 68 -7.97 0.80 11.47
C PRO A 68 -7.59 0.43 12.91
N GLY A 69 -6.56 -0.40 13.08
CA GLY A 69 -6.12 -0.85 14.39
C GLY A 69 -4.84 -1.68 14.37
N THR A 70 -4.56 -2.43 15.44
CA THR A 70 -3.33 -3.24 15.54
C THR A 70 -3.19 -4.27 14.43
N HIS A 71 -4.31 -4.83 13.93
CA HIS A 71 -4.34 -5.85 12.88
C HIS A 71 -3.75 -5.37 11.54
N ASN A 72 -3.80 -4.06 11.24
CA ASN A 72 -3.26 -3.46 10.02
C ASN A 72 -2.16 -2.43 10.32
N PHE A 73 -1.58 -2.45 11.52
CA PHE A 73 -0.60 -1.46 11.98
C PHE A 73 -1.12 -0.03 11.85
N TRP A 74 -2.38 0.22 12.24
CA TRP A 74 -2.97 1.55 12.25
C TRP A 74 -2.88 2.31 10.91
N ARG A 75 -2.68 1.61 9.78
CA ARG A 75 -2.68 2.23 8.46
C ARG A 75 -4.03 2.91 8.24
N VAL A 76 -4.01 4.10 7.65
CA VAL A 76 -5.13 5.05 7.54
C VAL A 76 -5.82 5.46 8.85
N GLY A 77 -5.28 5.06 10.01
CA GLY A 77 -5.70 5.52 11.32
C GLY A 77 -5.04 6.85 11.71
N ASN A 78 -5.26 7.27 12.96
CA ASN A 78 -4.66 8.49 13.49
C ASN A 78 -3.14 8.32 13.65
N LEU A 79 -2.36 9.13 12.92
CA LEU A 79 -0.90 9.14 12.97
C LEU A 79 -0.33 9.39 14.38
N ALA A 80 -1.10 9.99 15.29
CA ALA A 80 -0.69 10.23 16.67
C ALA A 80 -0.28 8.95 17.42
N VAL A 81 -0.75 7.77 16.98
CA VAL A 81 -0.33 6.47 17.51
C VAL A 81 1.20 6.30 17.43
N TYR A 82 1.83 6.87 16.39
CA TYR A 82 3.27 6.79 16.16
C TYR A 82 4.08 7.96 16.76
N ASN A 83 3.45 8.91 17.44
CA ASN A 83 4.08 10.17 17.81
C ASN A 83 5.30 10.00 18.73
N LEU A 84 5.22 9.09 19.71
CA LEU A 84 6.34 8.82 20.61
C LEU A 84 7.49 8.12 19.87
N GLU A 85 7.17 7.14 19.03
CA GLU A 85 8.13 6.37 18.25
C GLU A 85 8.89 7.27 17.26
N ILE A 86 8.18 8.08 16.48
CA ILE A 86 8.77 8.99 15.50
C ILE A 86 9.66 10.03 16.18
N LYS A 87 9.23 10.63 17.30
CA LYS A 87 10.07 11.57 18.05
C LYS A 87 11.34 10.92 18.59
N SER A 88 11.24 9.68 19.08
CA SER A 88 12.39 8.89 19.53
C SER A 88 13.35 8.59 18.37
N ALA A 89 12.83 8.13 17.23
CA ALA A 89 13.61 7.84 16.04
C ALA A 89 14.36 9.08 15.52
N ILE A 90 13.67 10.23 15.39
CA ILE A 90 14.29 11.48 14.96
C ILE A 90 15.40 11.91 15.92
N LYS A 91 15.16 11.82 17.24
CA LYS A 91 16.19 12.14 18.26
C LYS A 91 17.43 11.26 18.11
N ASN A 92 17.25 9.96 17.90
CA ASN A 92 18.34 9.00 17.77
C ASN A 92 19.09 9.17 16.44
N LEU A 93 18.40 9.59 15.39
CA LEU A 93 18.95 9.77 14.05
C LEU A 93 19.39 11.20 13.73
N LYS A 94 19.39 12.12 14.71
CA LYS A 94 19.70 13.55 14.52
C LYS A 94 21.05 13.87 13.85
N HIS A 95 21.98 12.91 13.85
CA HIS A 95 23.28 13.03 13.19
C HIS A 95 23.24 12.60 11.70
N TRP A 96 22.16 11.97 11.26
CA TRP A 96 21.95 11.44 9.92
C TRP A 96 20.83 12.17 9.16
N VAL A 97 19.89 12.80 9.88
CA VAL A 97 18.76 13.52 9.31
C VAL A 97 18.66 14.93 9.87
N ASP A 98 18.07 15.83 9.09
CA ASP A 98 17.66 17.15 9.57
C ASP A 98 16.46 17.00 10.52
N ALA A 99 16.76 16.94 11.81
CA ALA A 99 15.77 16.67 12.85
C ALA A 99 14.65 17.72 12.90
N ASP A 100 14.98 19.00 12.69
CA ASP A 100 14.02 20.10 12.73
C ASP A 100 13.06 20.03 11.54
N LYS A 101 13.57 19.77 10.33
CA LYS A 101 12.72 19.54 9.16
C LYS A 101 11.84 18.30 9.34
N ALA A 102 12.40 17.20 9.86
CA ALA A 102 11.63 15.97 10.11
C ALA A 102 10.47 16.20 11.09
N LEU A 103 10.73 16.90 12.21
CA LEU A 103 9.70 17.27 13.18
C LEU A 103 8.67 18.24 12.60
N SER A 104 9.09 19.17 11.74
CA SER A 104 8.18 20.08 11.03
C SER A 104 7.22 19.33 10.11
N VAL A 105 7.74 18.39 9.31
CA VAL A 105 6.92 17.54 8.43
C VAL A 105 5.98 16.66 9.25
N TRP A 106 6.47 16.05 10.33
CA TRP A 106 5.65 15.25 11.24
C TRP A 106 4.51 16.06 11.85
N GLY A 107 4.78 17.29 12.32
CA GLY A 107 3.77 18.20 12.84
C GLY A 107 2.71 18.57 11.79
N LYS A 108 3.11 18.79 10.53
CA LYS A 108 2.16 19.03 9.43
C LYS A 108 1.29 17.80 9.17
N ALA A 109 1.87 16.60 9.18
CA ALA A 109 1.13 15.36 8.98
C ALA A 109 0.09 15.13 10.09
N LEU A 110 0.46 15.33 11.37
CA LEU A 110 -0.46 15.20 12.51
C LEU A 110 -1.65 16.18 12.45
N ASN A 111 -1.45 17.36 11.87
CA ASN A 111 -2.51 18.37 11.73
C ASN A 111 -3.31 18.23 10.43
N SER A 112 -2.93 17.31 9.54
CA SER A 112 -3.67 17.08 8.30
C SER A 112 -4.97 16.32 8.57
N GLN A 113 -6.04 16.71 7.89
CA GLN A 113 -7.33 16.04 7.95
C GLN A 113 -7.75 15.60 6.55
N CYS A 114 -8.23 14.36 6.42
CA CYS A 114 -8.85 13.89 5.20
C CYS A 114 -10.34 14.24 5.19
N ASN A 115 -10.76 15.00 4.17
CA ASN A 115 -12.16 15.36 3.96
C ASN A 115 -12.86 14.50 2.90
N LYS A 116 -12.20 13.43 2.42
CA LYS A 116 -12.76 12.52 1.43
C LYS A 116 -13.57 11.42 2.11
N LYS A 117 -14.51 10.84 1.37
CA LYS A 117 -15.23 9.64 1.82
C LYS A 117 -14.21 8.51 2.02
N PRO A 118 -14.32 7.74 3.12
CA PRO A 118 -13.44 6.62 3.35
C PRO A 118 -13.70 5.53 2.30
N VAL A 119 -12.65 4.83 1.92
CA VAL A 119 -12.67 3.75 0.93
C VAL A 119 -11.81 2.60 1.42
N TRP A 120 -12.01 1.40 0.87
CA TRP A 120 -11.04 0.32 1.01
C TRP A 120 -9.67 0.76 0.48
N ILE A 121 -8.62 0.53 1.25
CA ILE A 121 -7.23 0.72 0.83
C ILE A 121 -6.51 -0.63 0.80
N HIS A 122 -5.51 -0.75 -0.07
CA HIS A 122 -4.55 -1.84 -0.07
C HIS A 122 -3.65 -1.75 1.17
N GLY A 123 -3.23 -0.53 1.51
CA GLY A 123 -2.43 -0.21 2.68
C GLY A 123 -0.94 -0.38 2.45
N ASP A 124 -0.52 -1.29 1.57
CA ASP A 124 0.89 -1.47 1.21
C ASP A 124 1.10 -1.45 -0.32
N PHE A 125 0.65 -0.38 -0.98
CA PHE A 125 0.67 -0.28 -2.45
C PHE A 125 2.08 0.04 -2.97
N ALA A 126 2.94 -1.00 -3.00
CA ALA A 126 4.36 -0.92 -3.32
C ALA A 126 4.73 -1.82 -4.52
N SER A 127 5.86 -1.54 -5.17
CA SER A 127 6.29 -2.28 -6.37
C SER A 127 6.59 -3.76 -6.12
N SER A 128 7.05 -4.11 -4.91
CA SER A 128 7.24 -5.51 -4.49
C SER A 128 5.96 -6.34 -4.58
N ASN A 129 4.81 -5.69 -4.51
CA ASN A 129 3.50 -6.32 -4.48
C ASN A 129 2.83 -6.38 -5.87
N ILE A 130 3.54 -6.00 -6.94
CA ILE A 130 3.02 -5.95 -8.31
C ILE A 130 3.55 -7.12 -9.13
N ILE A 131 2.64 -7.86 -9.75
CA ILE A 131 2.95 -8.99 -10.63
C ILE A 131 2.62 -8.65 -12.08
N ILE A 132 3.62 -8.84 -12.93
CA ILE A 132 3.55 -8.69 -14.38
C ILE A 132 3.45 -10.05 -15.05
N LYS A 133 2.61 -10.15 -16.07
CA LYS A 133 2.50 -11.33 -16.94
C LYS A 133 2.21 -10.88 -18.36
N ASN A 134 2.97 -11.40 -19.32
CA ASN A 134 2.87 -11.00 -20.73
C ASN A 134 2.92 -9.47 -20.90
N ASP A 135 3.91 -8.83 -20.23
CA ASP A 135 4.19 -7.39 -20.25
C ASP A 135 3.04 -6.48 -19.78
N LYS A 136 2.08 -7.02 -19.01
CA LYS A 136 0.92 -6.31 -18.46
C LYS A 136 0.76 -6.55 -16.97
N LEU A 137 0.08 -5.63 -16.28
CA LEU A 137 -0.32 -5.84 -14.90
C LEU A 137 -1.28 -7.04 -14.83
N ASP A 138 -0.90 -8.07 -14.08
CA ASP A 138 -1.73 -9.25 -13.86
C ASP A 138 -2.36 -9.24 -12.47
N ALA A 139 -1.57 -8.90 -11.44
CA ALA A 139 -2.01 -8.96 -10.06
C ALA A 139 -1.35 -7.92 -9.16
N VAL A 140 -2.03 -7.63 -8.06
CA VAL A 140 -1.43 -7.05 -6.86
C VAL A 140 -1.61 -8.05 -5.71
N ILE A 141 -0.61 -8.18 -4.85
CA ILE A 141 -0.56 -9.13 -3.74
C ILE A 141 -0.33 -8.41 -2.40
N ASP A 142 -0.30 -9.16 -1.30
CA ASP A 142 -0.03 -8.66 0.04
C ASP A 142 -1.01 -7.61 0.57
N PHE A 143 -2.24 -8.07 0.77
CA PHE A 143 -3.34 -7.29 1.34
C PHE A 143 -3.31 -7.26 2.88
N GLY A 144 -2.17 -7.52 3.53
CA GLY A 144 -2.06 -7.53 4.99
C GLY A 144 -2.28 -6.16 5.64
N GLY A 145 -2.12 -5.07 4.88
CA GLY A 145 -2.31 -3.70 5.34
C GLY A 145 -3.72 -3.12 5.12
N MET A 146 -4.65 -3.90 4.58
CA MET A 146 -5.97 -3.41 4.19
C MET A 146 -6.77 -2.86 5.37
N SER A 147 -7.52 -1.80 5.11
CA SER A 147 -8.54 -1.23 5.99
C SER A 147 -9.43 -0.29 5.19
N VAL A 148 -10.41 0.33 5.84
CA VAL A 148 -11.15 1.45 5.30
C VAL A 148 -10.63 2.77 5.87
N GLY A 149 -10.41 3.76 5.00
CA GLY A 149 -9.93 5.08 5.39
C GLY A 149 -9.51 5.97 4.21
N ASP A 150 -8.47 6.78 4.39
CA ASP A 150 -8.02 7.74 3.39
C ASP A 150 -7.30 7.07 2.20
N SER A 151 -7.90 7.21 1.01
CA SER A 151 -7.31 6.84 -0.29
C SER A 151 -5.88 7.35 -0.53
N ALA A 152 -5.45 8.44 0.13
CA ALA A 152 -4.10 8.96 0.00
C ALA A 152 -3.01 7.94 0.39
N CYS A 153 -3.35 6.95 1.23
CA CYS A 153 -2.43 5.90 1.66
C CYS A 153 -1.85 5.10 0.47
N ASP A 154 -2.67 4.76 -0.52
CA ASP A 154 -2.22 3.95 -1.66
C ASP A 154 -1.59 4.78 -2.79
N LEU A 155 -1.65 6.11 -2.70
CA LEU A 155 -1.02 7.00 -3.67
C LEU A 155 0.51 7.04 -3.53
N VAL A 156 1.07 6.45 -2.46
CA VAL A 156 2.52 6.42 -2.17
C VAL A 156 3.38 5.99 -3.36
N ILE A 157 2.84 5.10 -4.20
CA ILE A 157 3.48 4.58 -5.41
C ILE A 157 3.91 5.67 -6.41
N ILE A 158 3.23 6.82 -6.40
CA ILE A 158 3.55 8.00 -7.21
C ILE A 158 4.96 8.52 -6.90
N TRP A 159 5.40 8.39 -5.65
CA TRP A 159 6.69 8.89 -5.18
C TRP A 159 7.76 7.80 -5.11
N THR A 160 7.35 6.55 -4.91
CA THR A 160 8.29 5.44 -4.68
C THR A 160 8.61 4.63 -5.93
N PHE A 161 7.77 4.70 -6.98
CA PHE A 161 7.90 3.81 -8.12
C PHE A 161 7.60 4.46 -9.47
N LEU A 162 6.46 5.15 -9.61
CA LEU A 162 6.05 5.72 -10.89
C LEU A 162 6.84 6.99 -11.20
N GLN A 163 7.58 6.98 -12.31
CA GLN A 163 8.37 8.12 -12.75
C GLN A 163 7.71 8.86 -13.92
N ASN A 164 8.01 10.15 -14.06
CA ASN A 164 7.77 10.95 -15.26
C ASN A 164 6.32 10.84 -15.79
N ALA A 165 6.17 10.48 -17.07
CA ALA A 165 4.87 10.39 -17.75
C ALA A 165 3.92 9.37 -17.10
N ALA A 166 4.44 8.25 -16.56
CA ALA A 166 3.62 7.23 -15.91
C ALA A 166 2.94 7.78 -14.63
N SER A 167 3.67 8.58 -13.85
CA SER A 167 3.12 9.29 -12.68
C SER A 167 1.96 10.22 -13.06
N LYS A 168 2.08 10.92 -14.20
CA LYS A 168 1.02 11.79 -14.72
C LYS A 168 -0.21 10.98 -15.14
N VAL A 169 -0.01 9.89 -15.89
CA VAL A 169 -1.11 9.00 -16.32
C VAL A 169 -1.86 8.43 -15.11
N PHE A 170 -1.16 7.98 -14.08
CA PHE A 170 -1.78 7.46 -12.86
C PHE A 170 -2.67 8.51 -12.17
N LYS A 171 -2.23 9.77 -12.13
CA LYS A 171 -2.99 10.87 -11.48
C LYS A 171 -4.23 11.32 -12.27
N GLU A 172 -4.24 11.10 -13.58
CA GLU A 172 -5.34 11.50 -14.48
C GLU A 172 -6.44 10.44 -14.61
N LYS A 173 -6.20 9.22 -14.13
CA LYS A 173 -7.12 8.08 -14.19
C LYS A 173 -7.82 7.84 -12.87
#